data_AF-S6AV83-F1
#
_entry.id   AF-S6AV83-F1
#
_cell.length_a   1.000
_cell.length_b   1.000
_cell.length_c   1.000
_cell.angle_alpha   90.00
_cell.angle_beta   90.00
_cell.angle_gamma   90.00
#
_symmetry.space_group_name_H-M   'P 1'
#
loop_
_entity.id
_entity.type
_entity.pdbx_description
1 polymer ?
#
loop_
_entity_poly.entity_id
_entity_poly.type
_entity_poly.pdbx_seq_one_letter_code
_entity_poly.pdbx_strand_id
1 'polypeptide(L)'
;MKAETQGPAPQNAARTLSFLGQTVLAELVWDDVPRSLWRCYHIMGVVVPLEGIYEAGHFLVMDALEGGRFPEELFWVDIHSITTLERRTLED
;
A
#
# COMPACT_ATOMS: atom_id res chain seq x y z
N MET A 1 31.28 6.58 8.99
CA MET A 1 30.35 6.14 10.05
C MET A 1 29.27 7.21 10.22
N LYS A 2 28.19 7.12 9.44
CA LYS A 2 27.02 8.02 9.52
C LYS A 2 25.79 7.17 9.21
N ALA A 3 24.94 7.07 10.24
CA ALA A 3 23.56 6.63 10.29
C ALA A 3 23.13 5.54 9.30
N GLU A 4 23.13 4.30 9.79
CA GLU A 4 22.06 3.36 9.45
C GLU A 4 20.74 4.04 9.83
N THR A 5 20.09 4.71 8.88
CA THR A 5 18.64 4.91 8.98
C THR A 5 18.05 3.53 8.91
N GLN A 6 17.82 2.95 10.08
CA GLN A 6 16.90 1.85 10.31
C GLN A 6 15.57 2.26 9.67
N GLY A 7 15.37 1.88 8.40
CA GLY A 7 14.07 1.97 7.76
C GLY A 7 13.08 1.16 8.60
N PRO A 8 11.80 1.57 8.70
CA PRO A 8 10.87 0.94 9.63
C PRO A 8 10.61 -0.51 9.21
N ALA A 9 11.30 -1.47 9.84
CA ALA A 9 10.89 -2.86 9.85
C ALA A 9 9.52 -2.99 10.53
N PRO A 10 8.77 -4.03 10.18
CA PRO A 10 7.50 -3.91 9.49
C PRO A 10 6.50 -3.08 10.30
N GLN A 11 5.79 -2.13 9.67
CA GLN A 11 4.62 -1.52 10.28
C GLN A 11 3.50 -2.58 10.40
N ASN A 12 3.65 -3.42 11.43
CA ASN A 12 2.79 -4.49 11.90
C ASN A 12 2.24 -5.39 10.78
N ALA A 13 2.91 -6.52 10.51
CA ALA A 13 2.44 -7.50 9.52
C ALA A 13 0.95 -7.87 9.71
N ALA A 14 0.44 -7.89 10.94
CA ALA A 14 -0.99 -8.09 11.21
C ALA A 14 -1.86 -6.95 10.68
N ARG A 15 -1.43 -5.69 10.81
CA ARG A 15 -2.10 -4.53 10.20
C ARG A 15 -2.05 -4.60 8.68
N THR A 16 -0.90 -4.91 8.10
CA THR A 16 -0.76 -5.07 6.64
C THR A 16 -1.69 -6.17 6.12
N LEU A 17 -1.72 -7.32 6.78
CA LEU A 17 -2.59 -8.43 6.41
C LEU A 17 -4.08 -8.10 6.57
N SER A 18 -4.44 -7.20 7.51
CA SER A 18 -5.84 -6.78 7.69
C SER A 18 -6.43 -6.03 6.48
N PHE A 19 -5.57 -5.50 5.60
CA PHE A 19 -6.01 -4.86 4.36
C PHE A 19 -6.30 -5.86 3.23
N LEU A 20 -5.90 -7.13 3.36
CA LEU A 20 -6.10 -8.11 2.30
C LEU A 20 -7.60 -8.28 1.97
N GLY A 21 -7.95 -8.18 0.69
CA GLY A 21 -9.32 -8.23 0.19
C GLY A 21 -10.12 -6.94 0.42
N GLN A 22 -9.53 -5.91 1.02
CA GLN A 22 -10.20 -4.63 1.25
C GLN A 22 -10.05 -3.69 0.05
N THR A 23 -11.00 -2.76 -0.06
CA THR A 23 -10.82 -1.55 -0.87
C THR A 23 -10.27 -0.46 0.04
N VAL A 24 -9.21 0.20 -0.38
CA VAL A 24 -8.51 1.20 0.44
C VAL A 24 -8.36 2.51 -0.33
N LEU A 25 -8.29 3.61 0.43
CA LEU A 25 -7.77 4.88 -0.04
C LEU A 25 -6.34 5.00 0.47
N ALA A 26 -5.39 5.20 -0.47
CA ALA A 26 -3.99 5.38 -0.17
C ALA A 26 -3.54 6.79 -0.60
N GLU A 27 -2.78 7.43 0.28
CA GLU A 27 -2.02 8.64 -0.03
C GLU A 27 -0.59 8.23 -0.35
N LEU A 28 -0.16 8.56 -1.56
CA LEU A 28 1.17 8.24 -2.09
C LEU A 28 2.04 9.49 -2.12
N VAL A 29 3.30 9.34 -1.75
CA VAL A 29 4.31 10.39 -1.81
C VAL A 29 5.52 9.85 -2.55
N TRP A 30 5.92 10.53 -3.62
CA TRP A 30 7.11 10.21 -4.39
C TRP A 30 8.07 11.39 -4.34
N ASP A 31 9.37 11.12 -4.24
CA ASP A 31 10.41 12.14 -4.07
C ASP A 31 10.44 13.16 -5.22
N ASP A 32 10.00 12.76 -6.41
CA ASP A 32 9.94 13.56 -7.63
C ASP A 32 8.60 14.28 -7.84
N VAL A 33 7.59 14.00 -7.02
CA VAL A 33 6.25 14.61 -7.13
C VAL A 33 5.98 15.54 -5.96
N PRO A 34 5.80 16.86 -6.20
CA PRO A 34 5.67 17.85 -5.13
C PRO A 34 4.35 17.82 -4.35
N ARG A 35 3.42 16.91 -4.70
CA ARG A 35 2.10 16.77 -4.06
C ARG A 35 1.77 15.31 -3.84
N SER A 36 1.12 15.01 -2.71
CA SER A 36 0.58 13.68 -2.48
C SER A 36 -0.44 13.30 -3.55
N LEU A 37 -0.39 12.04 -3.98
CA LEU A 37 -1.33 11.45 -4.91
C LEU A 37 -2.29 10.54 -4.15
N TRP A 38 -3.59 10.76 -4.32
CA TRP A 38 -4.61 9.90 -3.69
C TRP A 38 -5.14 8.89 -4.69
N ARG A 39 -5.20 7.61 -4.29
CA ARG A 39 -5.64 6.50 -5.14
C ARG A 39 -6.50 5.51 -4.37
N CYS A 40 -7.48 4.93 -5.06
CA CYS A 40 -8.34 3.89 -4.53
C CYS A 40 -7.89 2.54 -5.09
N TYR A 41 -7.58 1.59 -4.21
CA TYR A 41 -7.07 0.29 -4.62
C TYR A 41 -7.88 -0.85 -4.02
N HIS A 42 -8.01 -1.94 -4.77
CA HIS A 42 -8.32 -3.26 -4.20
C HIS A 42 -7.01 -3.95 -3.81
N ILE A 43 -6.85 -4.33 -2.55
CA ILE A 43 -5.67 -5.07 -2.08
C ILE A 43 -5.88 -6.56 -2.34
N MET A 44 -5.08 -7.13 -3.26
CA MET A 44 -5.20 -8.53 -3.66
C MET A 44 -4.12 -9.43 -3.06
N GLY A 45 -2.99 -8.87 -2.64
CA GLY A 45 -1.89 -9.64 -2.11
C GLY A 45 -0.93 -8.79 -1.28
N VAL A 46 -0.09 -9.48 -0.51
CA VAL A 46 0.96 -8.87 0.32
C VAL A 46 2.26 -9.63 0.03
N VAL A 47 3.30 -8.90 -0.33
CA VAL A 47 4.66 -9.41 -0.36
C VAL A 47 5.37 -8.91 0.90
N VAL A 48 5.68 -9.84 1.80
CA VAL A 48 6.36 -9.55 3.06
C VAL A 48 7.87 -9.51 2.79
N PRO A 49 8.60 -8.47 3.27
CA PRO A 49 10.05 -8.44 3.20
C PRO A 49 10.67 -9.71 3.78
N LEU A 50 11.63 -10.27 3.06
CA LEU A 50 12.43 -11.40 3.49
C LEU A 50 13.92 -11.05 3.37
N GLU A 51 14.56 -10.95 4.53
CA GLU A 51 15.97 -10.57 4.68
C GLU A 51 16.88 -11.43 3.79
N GLY A 52 17.78 -10.78 3.06
CA GLY A 52 18.72 -11.44 2.16
C GLY A 52 18.12 -12.06 0.89
N ILE A 53 16.81 -11.90 0.66
CA ILE A 53 16.13 -12.38 -0.57
C ILE A 53 15.42 -11.23 -1.28
N TYR A 54 14.48 -10.58 -0.62
CA TYR A 54 13.71 -9.49 -1.18
C TYR A 54 13.17 -8.59 -0.06
N GLU A 55 13.79 -7.42 0.11
CA GLU A 55 13.58 -6.60 1.31
C GLU A 55 12.50 -5.51 1.12
N ALA A 56 11.92 -5.41 -0.08
CA ALA A 56 10.92 -4.41 -0.42
C ALA A 56 9.49 -4.94 -0.19
N GLY A 57 8.89 -4.54 0.93
CA GLY A 57 7.51 -4.88 1.25
C GLY A 57 6.53 -4.07 0.41
N HIS A 58 5.53 -4.74 -0.16
CA HIS A 58 4.54 -4.10 -1.01
C HIS A 58 3.21 -4.86 -1.04
N PHE A 59 2.16 -4.18 -1.47
CA PHE A 59 0.89 -4.79 -1.82
C PHE A 59 0.85 -5.13 -3.31
N LEU A 60 0.08 -6.16 -3.66
CA LEU A 60 -0.42 -6.35 -5.03
C LEU A 60 -1.81 -5.73 -5.11
N VAL A 61 -1.99 -4.78 -6.02
CA VAL A 61 -3.19 -3.95 -6.08
C VAL A 61 -3.81 -3.90 -7.47
N MET A 62 -5.11 -3.65 -7.52
CA MET A 62 -5.81 -3.22 -8.73
C MET A 62 -6.38 -1.82 -8.47
N ASP A 63 -6.26 -0.91 -9.42
CA ASP A 63 -6.96 0.38 -9.34
C ASP A 63 -8.48 0.14 -9.29
N ALA A 64 -9.14 0.71 -8.28
CA ALA A 64 -10.55 0.49 -8.01
C ALA A 64 -11.48 1.37 -8.88
N LEU A 65 -10.94 2.36 -9.60
CA LEU A 65 -11.68 3.32 -10.42
C LEU A 65 -11.40 3.16 -11.91
N GLU A 66 -10.13 3.01 -12.29
CA GLU A 66 -9.67 2.97 -13.68
C GLU A 66 -9.51 1.52 -14.18
N GLY A 67 -9.41 0.55 -13.26
CA GLY A 67 -9.21 -0.85 -13.59
C GLY A 67 -7.84 -1.13 -14.21
N GLY A 68 -7.62 -2.37 -14.63
CA GLY A 68 -6.35 -2.80 -15.21
C GLY A 68 -6.42 -4.25 -15.69
N ARG A 69 -5.45 -4.68 -16.48
CA ARG A 69 -5.38 -6.09 -16.92
C ARG A 69 -4.72 -6.98 -15.87
N PHE A 70 -3.75 -6.44 -15.14
CA PHE A 70 -2.94 -7.17 -14.18
C PHE A 70 -2.72 -6.33 -12.92
N PRO A 71 -2.38 -6.97 -11.79
CA PRO A 71 -2.09 -6.27 -10.55
C PRO A 71 -0.76 -5.53 -10.63
N GLU A 72 -0.69 -4.40 -9.94
CA GLU A 72 0.50 -3.57 -9.81
C GLU A 72 1.10 -3.70 -8.42
N GLU A 73 2.39 -3.41 -8.30
CA GLU A 73 3.11 -3.37 -7.03
C GLU A 73 2.94 -1.99 -6.39
N LEU A 74 2.50 -1.96 -5.13
CA LEU A 74 2.41 -0.74 -4.33
C LEU A 74 3.32 -0.84 -3.11
N PHE A 75 4.50 -0.23 -3.20
CA PHE A 75 5.53 -0.29 -2.17
C PHE A 75 5.16 0.50 -0.92
N TRP A 76 5.43 -0.06 0.25
CA TRP A 76 5.08 0.60 1.52
C TRP A 76 5.84 1.90 1.76
N VAL A 77 7.04 2.05 1.17
CA VAL A 77 7.83 3.27 1.26
C VAL A 77 7.13 4.46 0.60
N ASP A 78 6.30 4.20 -0.40
CA ASP A 78 5.58 5.24 -1.13
C ASP A 78 4.24 5.60 -0.47
N ILE A 79 3.79 4.84 0.53
CA ILE A 79 2.50 5.05 1.21
C ILE A 79 2.69 5.94 2.43
N HIS A 80 2.20 7.17 2.34
CA HIS A 80 2.13 8.06 3.51
C HIS A 80 0.98 7.68 4.44
N SER A 81 -0.20 7.37 3.90
CA SER A 81 -1.35 6.93 4.68
C SER A 81 -2.24 5.96 3.91
N ILE A 82 -2.92 5.07 4.64
CA ILE A 82 -3.83 4.06 4.07
C ILE A 82 -5.01 3.83 5.02
N THR A 83 -6.22 3.81 4.47
CA THR A 83 -7.46 3.53 5.21
C THR A 83 -8.42 2.68 4.39
N THR A 84 -9.15 1.79 5.05
CA THR A 84 -10.19 1.00 4.41
C THR A 84 -11.38 1.90 4.04
N LEU A 85 -11.92 1.71 2.84
CA LEU A 85 -13.16 2.31 2.40
C LEU A 85 -14.29 1.32 2.65
N GLU A 86 -15.21 1.68 3.53
CA GLU A 86 -16.40 0.89 3.78
C GLU A 86 -17.46 1.17 2.72
N ARG A 87 -18.03 0.11 2.16
CA ARG A 87 -19.21 0.22 1.32
C ARG A 87 -20.37 0.63 2.21
N ARG A 88 -20.85 1.86 2.02
CA ARG A 88 -22.14 2.29 2.54
C ARG A 88 -23.21 1.96 1.53
N THR A 89 -24.24 1.24 1.96
CA THR A 89 -25.49 1.15 1.22
C THR A 89 -26.17 2.51 1.34
N LEU A 90 -26.54 3.13 0.22
CA LEU A 90 -27.44 4.26 0.27
C LEU A 90 -28.82 3.70 0.63
N GLU A 91 -29.34 4.10 1.78
CA GLU A 91 -30.74 3.84 2.13
C GLU A 91 -31.61 4.73 1.22
N ASP A 92 -32.64 4.13 0.60
CA ASP A 92 -33.57 4.79 -0.33
C ASP A 92 -34.44 5.87 0.34
#